data_AF-A0AAC8TCR9-F1
#
_entry.id   AF-A0AAC8TCR9-F1
#
_cell.length_a   1.000
_cell.length_b   1.000
_cell.length_c   1.000
_cell.angle_alpha   90.00
_cell.angle_beta   90.00
_cell.angle_gamma   90.00
#
_symmetry.space_group_name_H-M   'P 1'
#
loop_
_entity.id
_entity.type
_entity.pdbx_description
1 polymer ?
#
loop_
_entity_poly.entity_id
_entity_poly.type
_entity_poly.pdbx_seq_one_letter_code
_entity_poly.pdbx_strand_id
1 'polypeptide(L)'
;MLKKILMGAGALVGLLVIAVVGLAVRGNSVLNSPVEVPMPAVTAATEPHAVERGRRLFMDVCASCHMQDGSGRVAGGRMPDMPEFLGTVYTANLTLHPTAGIGSLKDGELARMVRYGVRRDGRRALGMPLLSMSDEDLSAVIGFMRSGHPIFTPDERVQPPSELSTVGKLLISFLLPPLPNHPGSGVRAPPKGPTPEYGRYLAFSVYGCGDCHTPGLSPDKVDGLEAFSGGFEFPMPSGVVSVSTNLTFHENGLGKWTLEQFIRAMREGVNAEGYVVREPMLRVRGLEDVELEALYRFLQTLPKHPGKPVPTSATPRVKASSQASPEQLFNQLGCVGCHAEGARYRAVLKRSLEKPTAEVARWIRNPEASAPGTQMPTYAQLLDESQAMSLAAWVQQLAATIR
;
A
#
# COMPACT_ATOMS: atom_id res chain seq x y z
N MET A 1 -23.11 9.11 -53.07
CA MET A 1 -23.12 9.44 -51.62
C MET A 1 -22.22 8.52 -50.80
N LEU A 2 -22.27 7.20 -51.02
CA LEU A 2 -21.44 6.21 -50.31
C LEU A 2 -19.92 6.51 -50.29
N LYS A 3 -19.31 6.90 -51.42
CA LYS A 3 -17.89 7.27 -51.49
C LYS A 3 -17.51 8.43 -50.55
N LYS A 4 -18.34 9.47 -50.45
CA LYS A 4 -18.09 10.61 -49.56
C LYS A 4 -18.24 10.22 -48.08
N ILE A 5 -19.20 9.34 -47.78
CA ILE A 5 -19.39 8.77 -46.44
C ILE A 5 -18.19 7.90 -46.05
N LEU A 6 -17.73 7.03 -46.95
CA LEU A 6 -16.55 6.18 -46.71
C LEU A 6 -15.26 7.00 -46.56
N MET A 7 -15.08 8.07 -47.35
CA MET A 7 -13.96 9.00 -47.19
C MET A 7 -14.03 9.75 -45.86
N GLY A 8 -15.21 10.23 -45.46
CA GLY A 8 -15.42 10.89 -44.16
C GLY A 8 -15.17 9.94 -42.99
N ALA A 9 -15.67 8.71 -43.07
CA ALA A 9 -15.42 7.66 -42.08
C ALA A 9 -13.94 7.28 -42.01
N GLY A 10 -13.26 7.13 -43.15
CA GLY A 10 -11.83 6.85 -43.21
C GLY A 10 -10.98 7.97 -42.62
N ALA A 11 -11.32 9.23 -42.90
CA ALA A 11 -10.65 10.38 -42.30
C ALA A 11 -10.86 10.45 -40.77
N LEU A 12 -12.07 10.16 -40.30
CA LEU A 12 -12.38 10.12 -38.87
C LEU A 12 -11.60 9.00 -38.15
N VAL A 13 -11.55 7.80 -38.75
CA VAL A 13 -10.75 6.68 -38.23
C VAL A 13 -9.26 7.05 -38.22
N GLY A 14 -8.75 7.67 -39.28
CA GLY A 14 -7.36 8.13 -39.34
C GLY A 14 -7.03 9.13 -38.23
N LEU A 15 -7.90 10.12 -38.00
CA LEU A 15 -7.74 11.09 -36.91
C LEU A 15 -7.78 10.43 -35.53
N LEU A 16 -8.68 9.46 -35.33
CA LEU A 16 -8.77 8.72 -34.07
C LEU A 16 -7.51 7.90 -33.81
N VAL A 17 -6.97 7.23 -34.84
CA VAL A 17 -5.70 6.49 -34.74
C VAL A 17 -4.54 7.44 -34.39
N ILE A 18 -4.44 8.60 -35.05
CA ILE A 18 -3.41 9.60 -34.75
C ILE A 18 -3.53 10.09 -33.30
N ALA A 19 -4.76 10.37 -32.83
CA ALA A 19 -5.00 10.80 -31.45
C ALA A 19 -4.57 9.73 -30.44
N VAL A 20 -4.96 8.47 -30.66
CA VAL A 20 -4.58 7.33 -29.80
C VAL A 20 -3.06 7.15 -29.79
N VAL A 21 -2.42 7.12 -30.96
CA VAL A 21 -0.95 7.00 -31.05
C VAL A 21 -0.26 8.18 -30.35
N GLY A 22 -0.74 9.41 -30.56
CA GLY A 22 -0.23 10.60 -29.89
C GLY A 22 -0.32 10.52 -28.36
N LEU A 23 -1.45 10.02 -27.83
CA LEU A 23 -1.63 9.80 -26.39
C LEU A 23 -0.72 8.70 -25.85
N ALA A 24 -0.50 7.61 -26.60
CA ALA A 24 0.41 6.55 -26.18
C ALA A 24 1.87 7.03 -26.18
N VAL A 25 2.26 7.84 -27.16
CA VAL A 25 3.59 8.48 -27.24
C VAL A 25 3.76 9.45 -26.06
N ARG A 26 2.77 10.29 -25.77
CA ARG A 26 2.78 11.20 -24.62
C ARG A 26 2.97 10.42 -23.32
N GLY A 27 2.20 9.37 -23.08
CA GLY A 27 2.26 8.64 -21.81
C GLY A 27 3.57 7.89 -21.62
N ASN A 28 4.10 7.34 -22.71
CA ASN A 28 5.45 6.79 -22.72
C ASN A 28 6.52 7.88 -22.44
N SER A 29 6.38 9.06 -23.03
CA SER A 29 7.29 10.18 -22.83
C SER A 29 7.23 10.73 -21.40
N VAL A 30 6.05 10.83 -20.79
CA VAL A 30 5.91 11.34 -19.41
C VAL A 30 6.67 10.49 -18.38
N LEU A 31 6.78 9.18 -18.58
CA LEU A 31 7.57 8.30 -17.71
C LEU A 31 9.06 8.24 -18.07
N ASN A 32 9.38 8.33 -19.36
CA ASN A 32 10.72 8.05 -19.86
C ASN A 32 11.58 9.29 -20.15
N SER A 33 10.99 10.47 -20.18
CA SER A 33 11.74 11.72 -20.32
C SER A 33 12.35 12.09 -18.97
N PRO A 34 13.61 12.53 -18.93
CA PRO A 34 14.19 13.09 -17.71
C PRO A 34 13.39 14.30 -17.25
N VAL A 35 13.17 14.41 -15.94
CA VAL A 35 12.55 15.56 -15.30
C VAL A 35 13.49 16.10 -14.24
N GLU A 36 13.66 17.41 -14.23
CA GLU A 36 14.42 18.09 -13.19
C GLU A 36 13.51 18.43 -12.01
N VAL A 37 13.93 17.97 -10.83
CA VAL A 37 13.33 18.30 -9.54
C VAL A 37 14.45 18.64 -8.56
N PRO A 38 14.18 19.42 -7.50
CA PRO A 38 15.19 19.71 -6.49
C PRO A 38 15.84 18.43 -5.95
N MET A 39 17.16 18.47 -5.73
CA MET A 39 17.88 17.42 -5.02
C MET A 39 17.78 17.70 -3.51
N PRO A 40 17.11 16.86 -2.71
CA PRO A 40 17.07 17.05 -1.27
C PRO A 40 18.47 17.00 -0.64
N ALA A 41 18.77 17.97 0.21
CA ALA A 41 19.94 18.00 1.08
C ALA A 41 19.66 17.23 2.39
N VAL A 42 19.33 15.94 2.27
CA VAL A 42 19.05 15.05 3.39
C VAL A 42 20.17 14.00 3.48
N THR A 43 20.67 13.76 4.68
CA THR A 43 21.67 12.73 4.99
C THR A 43 21.09 11.67 5.90
N ALA A 44 21.56 10.43 5.78
CA ALA A 44 21.13 9.32 6.63
C ALA A 44 21.36 9.63 8.13
N ALA A 45 20.34 9.44 8.96
CA ALA A 45 20.50 9.53 10.41
C ALA A 45 21.30 8.33 10.93
N THR A 46 22.20 8.56 11.88
CA THR A 46 23.01 7.53 12.53
C THR A 46 22.60 7.26 13.97
N GLU A 47 21.85 8.17 14.58
CA GLU A 47 21.44 8.07 15.97
C GLU A 47 20.48 6.88 16.17
N PRO A 48 20.68 6.01 17.18
CA PRO A 48 19.88 4.79 17.34
C PRO A 48 18.37 5.02 17.40
N HIS A 49 17.92 6.08 18.08
CA HIS A 49 16.50 6.42 18.19
C HIS A 49 15.91 6.87 16.83
N ALA A 50 16.70 7.58 16.01
CA ALA A 50 16.29 7.99 14.68
C ALA A 50 16.27 6.79 13.72
N VAL A 51 17.26 5.91 13.79
CA VAL A 51 17.28 4.66 13.00
C VAL A 51 16.08 3.77 13.36
N GLU A 52 15.73 3.65 14.64
CA GLU A 52 14.55 2.88 15.06
C GLU A 52 13.24 3.51 14.58
N ARG A 53 13.14 4.85 14.60
CA ARG A 53 12.01 5.55 13.98
C ARG A 53 11.94 5.28 12.48
N GLY A 54 13.09 5.33 11.80
CA GLY A 54 13.23 4.99 10.39
C GLY A 54 12.80 3.56 10.08
N ARG A 55 13.14 2.61 10.95
CA ARG A 55 12.72 1.21 10.85
C ARG A 55 11.20 1.11 10.89
N ARG A 56 10.54 1.74 11.86
CA ARG A 56 9.08 1.69 12.00
C ARG A 56 8.37 2.26 10.77
N LEU A 57 8.80 3.44 10.31
CA LEU A 57 8.27 4.07 9.10
C LEU A 57 8.50 3.22 7.84
N PHE A 58 9.71 2.70 7.66
CA PHE A 58 10.05 1.86 6.50
C PHE A 58 9.21 0.59 6.45
N MET A 59 9.02 -0.07 7.60
CA MET A 59 8.24 -1.31 7.68
C MET A 59 6.76 -1.09 7.35
N ASP A 60 6.19 0.04 7.75
CA ASP A 60 4.78 0.31 7.44
C ASP A 60 4.57 0.82 6.00
N VAL A 61 5.49 1.66 5.48
CA VAL A 61 5.27 2.42 4.25
C VAL A 61 6.02 1.86 3.03
N CYS A 62 7.19 1.25 3.22
CA CYS A 62 8.05 0.81 2.12
C CYS A 62 8.07 -0.71 1.94
N ALA A 63 8.14 -1.45 3.04
CA ALA A 63 8.35 -2.90 3.02
C ALA A 63 7.26 -3.67 2.26
N SER A 64 6.00 -3.23 2.39
CA SER A 64 4.86 -3.84 1.70
C SER A 64 4.99 -3.80 0.17
N CYS A 65 5.77 -2.90 -0.42
CA CYS A 65 6.00 -2.88 -1.87
C CYS A 65 7.37 -3.46 -2.25
N HIS A 66 8.37 -3.35 -1.39
CA HIS A 66 9.75 -3.73 -1.72
C HIS A 66 10.16 -5.14 -1.27
N MET A 67 9.33 -5.85 -0.51
CA MET A 67 9.57 -7.24 -0.06
C MET A 67 8.69 -8.26 -0.80
N GLN A 68 8.72 -8.24 -2.13
CA GLN A 68 7.78 -9.00 -2.99
C GLN A 68 8.29 -10.38 -3.42
N ASP A 69 9.57 -10.64 -3.28
CA ASP A 69 10.19 -11.90 -3.69
C ASP A 69 9.96 -13.08 -2.72
N GLY A 70 9.28 -12.83 -1.60
CA GLY A 70 9.05 -13.82 -0.55
C GLY A 70 10.29 -14.18 0.28
N SER A 71 11.46 -13.59 0.04
CA SER A 71 12.70 -13.91 0.78
C SER A 71 12.74 -13.32 2.19
N GLY A 72 11.83 -12.39 2.50
CA GLY A 72 11.90 -11.59 3.73
C GLY A 72 12.97 -10.50 3.66
N ARG A 73 13.53 -10.22 2.48
CA ARG A 73 14.45 -9.11 2.22
C ARG A 73 13.80 -8.10 1.28
N VAL A 74 14.39 -6.92 1.19
CA VAL A 74 13.89 -5.84 0.33
C VAL A 74 14.47 -5.91 -1.09
N ALA A 75 14.52 -7.10 -1.68
CA ALA A 75 15.12 -7.29 -3.00
C ALA A 75 14.20 -6.91 -4.17
N GLY A 76 13.02 -6.34 -3.88
CA GLY A 76 12.02 -5.98 -4.87
C GLY A 76 11.31 -7.20 -5.46
N GLY A 77 10.56 -6.99 -6.53
CA GLY A 77 9.87 -8.05 -7.25
C GLY A 77 8.70 -7.54 -8.08
N ARG A 78 8.06 -8.44 -8.84
CA ARG A 78 6.85 -8.12 -9.59
C ARG A 78 5.74 -7.72 -8.62
N MET A 79 4.99 -6.67 -8.93
CA MET A 79 3.78 -6.30 -8.19
C MET A 79 2.57 -7.02 -8.79
N PRO A 80 2.04 -8.09 -8.14
CA PRO A 80 0.89 -8.82 -8.66
C PRO A 80 -0.41 -8.01 -8.57
N ASP A 81 -0.47 -7.04 -7.66
CA ASP A 81 -1.65 -6.23 -7.39
C ASP A 81 -1.87 -5.13 -8.45
N MET A 82 -0.91 -4.92 -9.36
CA MET A 82 -1.07 -3.97 -10.46
C MET A 82 -1.98 -4.55 -11.54
N PRO A 83 -2.99 -3.80 -12.01
CA PRO A 83 -3.86 -4.27 -13.08
C PRO A 83 -3.07 -4.65 -14.33
N GLU A 84 -3.28 -5.85 -14.85
CA GLU A 84 -2.54 -6.39 -15.99
C GLU A 84 -2.67 -5.51 -17.25
N PHE A 85 -3.82 -4.84 -17.42
CA PHE A 85 -4.02 -3.90 -18.52
C PHE A 85 -3.08 -2.70 -18.48
N LEU A 86 -2.52 -2.33 -17.32
CA LEU A 86 -1.50 -1.27 -17.24
C LEU A 86 -0.13 -1.76 -17.73
N GLY A 87 0.16 -3.05 -17.58
CA GLY A 87 1.45 -3.67 -17.92
C GLY A 87 2.10 -4.35 -16.73
N THR A 88 3.41 -4.55 -16.79
CA THR A 88 4.19 -5.21 -15.74
C THR A 88 4.96 -4.17 -14.93
N VAL A 89 4.82 -4.23 -13.60
CA VAL A 89 5.50 -3.31 -12.68
C VAL A 89 6.34 -4.10 -11.71
N TYR A 90 7.59 -3.68 -11.56
CA TYR A 90 8.55 -4.22 -10.61
C TYR A 90 8.98 -3.15 -9.62
N THR A 91 9.12 -3.53 -8.35
CA THR A 91 9.78 -2.70 -7.34
C THR A 91 11.27 -2.94 -7.34
N ALA A 92 12.05 -1.89 -7.03
CA ALA A 92 13.49 -1.96 -7.03
C ALA A 92 14.03 -2.81 -5.87
N ASN A 93 15.20 -3.42 -6.10
CA ASN A 93 16.03 -4.01 -5.06
C ASN A 93 16.62 -2.89 -4.20
N LEU A 94 16.22 -2.83 -2.92
CA LEU A 94 16.68 -1.84 -1.95
C LEU A 94 17.81 -2.34 -1.05
N THR A 95 18.41 -3.49 -1.36
CA THR A 95 19.55 -4.00 -0.58
C THR A 95 20.80 -3.14 -0.75
N LEU A 96 21.77 -3.30 0.15
CA LEU A 96 23.05 -2.57 0.12
C LEU A 96 24.00 -3.03 -0.97
N HIS A 97 23.54 -3.83 -1.94
CA HIS A 97 24.36 -4.19 -3.09
C HIS A 97 24.74 -2.93 -3.89
N PRO A 98 26.01 -2.75 -4.29
CA PRO A 98 26.50 -1.50 -4.85
C PRO A 98 25.87 -1.11 -6.20
N THR A 99 25.50 -2.08 -7.04
CA THR A 99 24.96 -1.83 -8.40
C THR A 99 23.54 -2.32 -8.59
N ALA A 100 23.25 -3.58 -8.23
CA ALA A 100 21.90 -4.13 -8.24
C ALA A 100 20.95 -3.51 -7.20
N GLY A 101 21.49 -2.94 -6.11
CA GLY A 101 20.74 -2.33 -5.02
C GLY A 101 21.01 -0.83 -4.87
N ILE A 102 20.83 -0.32 -3.65
CA ILE A 102 21.00 1.11 -3.32
C ILE A 102 22.39 1.46 -2.79
N GLY A 103 23.32 0.49 -2.72
CA GLY A 103 24.59 0.65 -2.00
C GLY A 103 25.40 1.87 -2.45
N SER A 104 25.44 2.17 -3.75
CA SER A 104 26.17 3.31 -4.32
C SER A 104 25.34 4.60 -4.49
N LEU A 105 24.03 4.56 -4.26
CA LEU A 105 23.19 5.77 -4.36
C LEU A 105 23.56 6.76 -3.25
N LYS A 106 23.45 8.05 -3.51
CA LYS A 106 23.59 9.09 -2.49
C LYS A 106 22.29 9.26 -1.73
N ASP A 107 22.37 9.73 -0.49
CA ASP A 107 21.17 9.93 0.34
C ASP A 107 20.21 10.95 -0.27
N GLY A 108 20.72 12.01 -0.89
CA GLY A 108 19.89 12.95 -1.66
C GLY A 108 19.17 12.30 -2.85
N GLU A 109 19.76 11.29 -3.50
CA GLU A 109 19.11 10.55 -4.59
C GLU A 109 17.99 9.64 -4.06
N LEU A 110 18.21 8.99 -2.91
CA LEU A 110 17.18 8.21 -2.20
C LEU A 110 16.04 9.12 -1.74
N ALA A 111 16.36 10.26 -1.15
CA ALA A 111 15.40 11.28 -0.73
C ALA A 111 14.59 11.80 -1.92
N ARG A 112 15.24 12.05 -3.07
CA ARG A 112 14.57 12.46 -4.32
C ARG A 112 13.60 11.40 -4.83
N MET A 113 13.95 10.12 -4.72
CA MET A 113 13.05 9.01 -5.07
C MET A 113 11.81 9.00 -4.17
N VAL A 114 11.97 9.11 -2.86
CA VAL A 114 10.82 9.08 -1.92
C VAL A 114 9.92 10.32 -2.10
N ARG A 115 10.53 11.49 -2.26
CA ARG A 115 9.84 12.77 -2.28
C ARG A 115 9.18 13.08 -3.63
N TYR A 116 9.81 12.69 -4.74
CA TYR A 116 9.36 13.03 -6.09
C TYR A 116 9.13 11.83 -7.01
N GLY A 117 9.46 10.61 -6.58
CA GLY A 117 9.37 9.43 -7.44
C GLY A 117 10.33 9.53 -8.64
N VAL A 118 11.45 10.25 -8.52
CA VAL A 118 12.41 10.46 -9.61
C VAL A 118 13.68 9.65 -9.37
N ARG A 119 13.99 8.75 -10.33
CA ARG A 119 15.18 7.90 -10.34
C ARG A 119 16.47 8.70 -10.49
N ARG A 120 17.62 8.07 -10.23
CA ARG A 120 18.95 8.65 -10.46
C ARG A 120 19.11 9.20 -11.89
N ASP A 121 18.57 8.51 -12.88
CA ASP A 121 18.60 8.90 -14.30
C ASP A 121 17.62 10.03 -14.68
N GLY A 122 16.93 10.62 -13.70
CA GLY A 122 15.98 11.73 -13.88
C GLY A 122 14.58 11.29 -14.34
N ARG A 123 14.36 10.01 -14.65
CA ARG A 123 13.06 9.53 -15.11
C ARG A 123 12.13 9.21 -13.93
N ARG A 124 10.82 9.27 -14.17
CA ARG A 124 9.80 8.99 -13.15
C ARG A 124 9.66 7.49 -12.89
N ALA A 125 9.62 7.11 -11.62
CA ALA A 125 9.23 5.78 -11.18
C ALA A 125 7.73 5.56 -11.38
N LEU A 126 7.36 4.35 -11.78
CA LEU A 126 5.97 3.93 -11.91
C LEU A 126 5.53 3.27 -10.60
N GLY A 127 4.44 3.74 -10.02
CA GLY A 127 3.83 3.14 -8.82
C GLY A 127 4.48 3.51 -7.48
N MET A 128 5.55 4.31 -7.47
CA MET A 128 6.12 4.82 -6.22
C MET A 128 5.25 5.95 -5.65
N PRO A 129 4.74 5.85 -4.41
CA PRO A 129 4.03 6.94 -3.74
C PRO A 129 4.94 8.16 -3.55
N LEU A 130 4.37 9.37 -3.65
CA LEU A 130 5.09 10.64 -3.53
C LEU A 130 4.92 11.18 -2.11
N LEU A 131 5.82 10.81 -1.22
CA LEU A 131 5.69 11.09 0.21
C LEU A 131 6.31 12.44 0.56
N SER A 132 5.55 13.26 1.28
CA SER A 132 5.97 14.61 1.70
C SER A 132 6.44 14.64 3.15
N MET A 133 7.00 13.53 3.66
CA MET A 133 7.50 13.44 5.02
C MET A 133 8.58 14.50 5.31
N SER A 134 8.74 14.81 6.59
CA SER A 134 9.74 15.76 7.07
C SER A 134 11.15 15.29 6.71
N ASP A 135 12.09 16.22 6.65
CA ASP A 135 13.49 15.89 6.40
C ASP A 135 14.06 14.99 7.51
N GLU A 136 13.57 15.10 8.75
CA GLU A 136 13.94 14.25 9.88
C GLU A 136 13.44 12.81 9.71
N ASP A 137 12.20 12.62 9.28
CA ASP A 137 11.63 11.30 8.99
C ASP A 137 12.32 10.65 7.81
N LEU A 138 12.59 11.43 6.76
CA LEU A 138 13.27 10.95 5.58
C LEU A 138 14.72 10.56 5.88
N SER A 139 15.41 11.39 6.67
CA SER A 139 16.74 11.09 7.21
C SER A 139 16.76 9.81 8.03
N ALA A 140 15.76 9.62 8.91
CA ALA A 140 15.58 8.42 9.71
C ALA A 140 15.36 7.16 8.85
N VAL A 141 14.45 7.21 7.87
CA VAL A 141 14.18 6.10 6.93
C VAL A 141 15.44 5.72 6.16
N ILE A 142 16.16 6.71 5.62
CA ILE A 142 17.43 6.46 4.92
C ILE A 142 18.49 5.91 5.89
N GLY A 143 18.54 6.41 7.13
CA GLY A 143 19.36 5.86 8.21
C GLY A 143 19.12 4.36 8.44
N PHE A 144 17.87 3.94 8.49
CA PHE A 144 17.51 2.53 8.58
C PHE A 144 17.92 1.74 7.32
N MET A 145 17.70 2.28 6.13
CA MET A 145 18.17 1.67 4.88
C MET A 145 19.69 1.45 4.84
N ARG A 146 20.45 2.26 5.60
CA ARG A 146 21.91 2.18 5.76
C ARG A 146 22.38 1.40 6.98
N SER A 147 21.49 0.95 7.86
CA SER A 147 21.85 0.50 9.22
C SER A 147 22.51 -0.89 9.28
N GLY A 148 22.69 -1.57 8.14
CA GLY A 148 23.16 -2.96 8.10
C GLY A 148 22.12 -3.98 8.58
N HIS A 149 20.84 -3.59 8.75
CA HIS A 149 19.78 -4.52 9.15
C HIS A 149 19.68 -5.69 8.14
N PRO A 150 19.44 -6.95 8.58
CA PRO A 150 19.52 -8.13 7.72
C PRO A 150 18.67 -8.09 6.45
N ILE A 151 17.53 -7.38 6.45
CA ILE A 151 16.68 -7.22 5.25
C ILE A 151 17.41 -6.51 4.10
N PHE A 152 18.44 -5.71 4.41
CA PHE A 152 19.25 -4.96 3.46
C PHE A 152 20.59 -5.64 3.11
N THR A 153 20.83 -6.87 3.59
CA THR A 153 21.99 -7.68 3.16
C THR A 153 22.13 -7.59 1.64
N PRO A 154 23.33 -7.42 1.05
CA PRO A 154 23.50 -7.30 -0.39
C PRO A 154 22.90 -8.48 -1.18
N ASP A 155 22.13 -8.18 -2.22
CA ASP A 155 21.58 -9.14 -3.17
C ASP A 155 21.91 -8.71 -4.61
N GLU A 156 22.43 -9.63 -5.42
CA GLU A 156 22.85 -9.35 -6.79
C GLU A 156 21.68 -9.26 -7.79
N ARG A 157 20.47 -9.62 -7.37
CA ARG A 157 19.29 -9.63 -8.25
C ARG A 157 18.98 -8.24 -8.78
N VAL A 158 18.96 -8.14 -10.10
CA VAL A 158 18.47 -6.97 -10.83
C VAL A 158 17.03 -7.23 -11.23
N GLN A 159 16.11 -6.40 -10.76
CA GLN A 159 14.71 -6.50 -11.13
C GLN A 159 14.51 -6.01 -12.58
N PRO A 160 13.70 -6.70 -13.40
CA PRO A 160 13.39 -6.24 -14.76
C PRO A 160 12.81 -4.82 -14.76
N PRO A 161 12.98 -4.06 -15.85
CA PRO A 161 12.31 -2.78 -15.97
C PRO A 161 10.79 -2.97 -15.96
N SER A 162 10.08 -2.02 -15.35
CA SER A 162 8.62 -1.94 -15.49
C SER A 162 8.25 -1.53 -16.91
N GLU A 163 7.32 -2.24 -17.52
CA GLU A 163 6.87 -2.01 -18.89
C GLU A 163 5.37 -1.75 -18.93
N LEU A 164 4.98 -0.60 -19.49
CA LEU A 164 3.57 -0.32 -19.75
C LEU A 164 3.09 -1.04 -21.02
N SER A 165 1.88 -1.60 -20.93
CA SER A 165 1.15 -2.07 -22.11
C SER A 165 0.76 -0.89 -23.02
N THR A 166 0.27 -1.16 -24.23
CA THR A 166 -0.28 -0.10 -25.10
C THR A 166 -1.43 0.66 -24.43
N VAL A 167 -2.31 -0.06 -23.72
CA VAL A 167 -3.41 0.55 -22.95
C VAL A 167 -2.85 1.34 -21.76
N GLY A 168 -1.87 0.80 -21.05
CA GLY A 168 -1.19 1.49 -19.95
C GLY A 168 -0.57 2.82 -20.39
N LYS A 169 0.11 2.85 -21.55
CA LYS A 169 0.67 4.07 -22.13
C LYS A 169 -0.40 5.12 -22.44
N LEU A 170 -1.59 4.70 -22.88
CA LEU A 170 -2.70 5.63 -23.10
C LEU A 170 -3.22 6.21 -21.79
N LEU A 171 -3.43 5.35 -20.79
CA LEU A 171 -4.03 5.74 -19.51
C LEU A 171 -3.09 6.60 -18.66
N ILE A 172 -1.78 6.28 -18.65
CA ILE A 172 -0.80 6.98 -17.81
C ILE A 172 -0.65 8.47 -18.19
N SER A 173 -0.97 8.83 -19.44
CA SER A 173 -1.03 10.22 -19.90
C SER A 173 -2.01 11.09 -19.12
N PHE A 174 -3.01 10.47 -18.48
CA PHE A 174 -4.07 11.13 -17.72
C PHE A 174 -4.05 10.76 -16.24
N LEU A 175 -3.65 9.54 -15.90
CA LEU A 175 -3.74 9.01 -14.54
C LEU A 175 -2.49 9.26 -13.69
N LEU A 176 -1.35 9.58 -14.31
CA LEU A 176 -0.14 9.81 -13.53
C LEU A 176 -0.24 11.17 -12.83
N PRO A 177 -0.14 11.21 -11.48
CA PRO A 177 -0.24 12.47 -10.77
C PRO A 177 0.86 13.44 -11.21
N PRO A 178 0.62 14.76 -11.18
CA PRO A 178 1.67 15.74 -11.37
C PRO A 178 2.76 15.53 -10.30
N LEU A 179 3.99 15.92 -10.64
CA LEU A 179 5.05 15.94 -9.63
C LEU A 179 4.75 17.03 -8.59
N PRO A 180 5.00 16.76 -7.29
CA PRO A 180 4.85 17.75 -6.26
C PRO A 180 5.70 18.99 -6.55
N ASN A 181 5.10 20.16 -6.38
CA ASN A 181 5.79 21.44 -6.51
C ASN A 181 6.04 22.03 -5.11
N HIS A 182 6.96 21.41 -4.37
CA HIS A 182 7.41 21.89 -3.06
C HIS A 182 8.94 21.79 -2.97
N PRO A 183 9.57 22.48 -2.00
CA PRO A 183 11.01 22.40 -1.78
C PRO A 183 11.51 20.97 -1.59
N GLY A 184 12.75 20.70 -2.01
CA GLY A 184 13.40 19.39 -1.79
C GLY A 184 13.79 19.16 -0.33
N SER A 185 13.98 20.24 0.42
CA SER A 185 14.42 20.25 1.82
C SER A 185 13.77 21.40 2.59
N GLY A 186 13.95 21.40 3.90
CA GLY A 186 13.33 22.34 4.84
C GLY A 186 11.94 21.91 5.29
N VAL A 187 11.49 20.70 4.93
CA VAL A 187 10.19 20.19 5.36
C VAL A 187 10.28 19.75 6.81
N ARG A 188 9.46 20.34 7.68
CA ARG A 188 9.47 20.07 9.13
C ARG A 188 8.19 19.38 9.55
N ALA A 189 8.31 18.40 10.45
CA ALA A 189 7.16 17.85 11.14
C ALA A 189 6.70 18.82 12.25
N PRO A 190 5.39 18.86 12.55
CA PRO A 190 4.92 19.40 13.82
C PRO A 190 5.57 18.66 15.00
N PRO A 191 5.66 19.27 16.20
CA PRO A 191 6.11 18.57 17.39
C PRO A 191 5.32 17.28 17.59
N LYS A 192 6.03 16.17 17.77
CA LYS A 192 5.42 14.88 18.05
C LYS A 192 4.61 14.96 19.35
N GLY A 193 3.36 14.55 19.28
CA GLY A 193 2.42 14.53 20.40
C GLY A 193 1.03 14.14 19.95
N PRO A 194 0.08 13.91 20.88
CA PRO A 194 -1.30 13.59 20.56
C PRO A 194 -2.04 14.86 20.15
N THR A 195 -1.64 15.45 19.04
CA THR A 195 -2.16 16.72 18.52
C THR A 195 -2.76 16.51 17.13
N PRO A 196 -3.84 17.22 16.77
CA PRO A 196 -4.38 17.20 15.42
C PRO A 196 -3.36 17.58 14.34
N GLU A 197 -2.42 18.49 14.65
CA GLU A 197 -1.39 18.93 13.72
C GLU A 197 -0.42 17.80 13.38
N TYR A 198 0.06 17.07 14.38
CA TYR A 198 0.93 15.91 14.16
C TYR A 198 0.16 14.76 13.49
N GLY A 199 -1.11 14.56 13.86
CA GLY A 199 -1.99 13.60 13.19
C GLY A 199 -2.20 13.91 11.71
N ARG A 200 -2.41 15.18 11.37
CA ARG A 200 -2.52 15.65 9.98
C ARG A 200 -1.24 15.34 9.21
N TYR A 201 -0.09 15.61 9.81
CA TYR A 201 1.21 15.29 9.22
C TYR A 201 1.35 13.80 8.92
N LEU A 202 1.03 12.92 9.88
CA LEU A 202 1.07 11.47 9.64
C LEU A 202 0.10 11.05 8.52
N ALA A 203 -1.13 11.56 8.54
CA ALA A 203 -2.16 11.17 7.59
C ALA A 203 -1.82 11.53 6.14
N PHE A 204 -1.20 12.68 5.89
CA PHE A 204 -0.94 13.15 4.52
C PHE A 204 0.51 13.01 4.08
N SER A 205 1.44 13.32 4.96
CA SER A 205 2.85 13.41 4.58
C SER A 205 3.57 12.07 4.66
N VAL A 206 3.10 11.16 5.53
CA VAL A 206 3.76 9.88 5.79
C VAL A 206 2.96 8.70 5.25
N TYR A 207 1.66 8.61 5.56
CA TYR A 207 0.85 7.41 5.27
C TYR A 207 -0.14 7.56 4.11
N GLY A 208 -0.38 8.77 3.60
CA GLY A 208 -1.27 9.00 2.45
C GLY A 208 -2.71 8.50 2.67
N CYS A 209 -3.25 8.59 3.89
CA CYS A 209 -4.57 8.06 4.22
C CYS A 209 -5.68 8.62 3.31
N GLY A 210 -5.61 9.91 2.99
CA GLY A 210 -6.55 10.58 2.08
C GLY A 210 -6.50 10.07 0.64
N ASP A 211 -5.41 9.42 0.21
CA ASP A 211 -5.29 8.90 -1.15
C ASP A 211 -6.28 7.77 -1.42
N CYS A 212 -6.52 6.95 -0.39
CA CYS A 212 -7.43 5.80 -0.43
C CYS A 212 -8.79 6.12 0.20
N HIS A 213 -8.83 6.94 1.24
CA HIS A 213 -10.06 7.20 2.01
C HIS A 213 -10.85 8.43 1.55
N THR A 214 -10.52 9.01 0.40
CA THR A 214 -11.33 10.07 -0.24
C THR A 214 -11.87 9.57 -1.58
N PRO A 215 -13.13 9.86 -1.95
CA PRO A 215 -13.69 9.38 -3.21
C PRO A 215 -12.94 9.87 -4.45
N GLY A 216 -12.77 8.97 -5.44
CA GLY A 216 -12.27 9.31 -6.77
C GLY A 216 -10.76 9.57 -6.87
N LEU A 217 -10.32 10.15 -7.98
CA LEU A 217 -8.91 10.49 -8.27
C LEU A 217 -8.64 12.01 -8.21
N SER A 218 -9.45 12.77 -7.44
CA SER A 218 -9.39 14.25 -7.42
C SER A 218 -8.12 14.79 -6.74
N PRO A 219 -7.58 15.94 -7.18
CA PRO A 219 -6.58 16.69 -6.41
C PRO A 219 -7.09 17.16 -5.02
N ASP A 220 -8.40 17.26 -4.81
CA ASP A 220 -9.03 17.65 -3.53
C ASP A 220 -9.03 16.52 -2.49
N LYS A 221 -8.25 15.45 -2.70
CA LYS A 221 -8.15 14.28 -1.82
C LYS A 221 -7.72 14.61 -0.40
N VAL A 222 -7.07 15.76 -0.23
CA VAL A 222 -6.42 16.20 0.99
C VAL A 222 -7.22 17.31 1.67
N ASP A 223 -7.82 18.22 0.90
CA ASP A 223 -8.55 19.37 1.40
C ASP A 223 -9.85 19.52 0.60
N GLY A 224 -11.00 19.45 1.28
CA GLY A 224 -12.32 19.52 0.65
C GLY A 224 -13.42 18.89 1.50
N LEU A 225 -14.69 19.11 1.10
CA LEU A 225 -15.86 18.59 1.85
C LEU A 225 -15.95 17.05 1.84
N GLU A 226 -15.36 16.40 0.84
CA GLU A 226 -15.37 14.95 0.66
C GLU A 226 -14.11 14.26 1.22
N ALA A 227 -13.13 15.02 1.73
CA ALA A 227 -11.89 14.46 2.23
C ALA A 227 -12.20 13.42 3.34
N PHE A 228 -11.59 12.25 3.24
CA PHE A 228 -11.74 11.12 4.18
C PHE A 228 -13.16 10.51 4.25
N SER A 229 -14.06 10.85 3.31
CA SER A 229 -15.44 10.34 3.32
C SER A 229 -15.59 8.89 2.85
N GLY A 230 -14.50 8.23 2.45
CA GLY A 230 -14.46 6.84 2.00
C GLY A 230 -14.97 6.65 0.57
N GLY A 231 -15.40 5.44 0.23
CA GLY A 231 -16.10 5.19 -1.04
C GLY A 231 -15.21 5.12 -2.29
N PHE A 232 -13.89 5.01 -2.14
CA PHE A 232 -13.02 4.66 -3.25
C PHE A 232 -13.11 3.14 -3.51
N GLU A 233 -13.34 2.76 -4.75
CA GLU A 233 -13.49 1.36 -5.16
C GLU A 233 -12.16 0.78 -5.62
N PHE A 234 -11.80 -0.37 -5.05
CA PHE A 234 -10.62 -1.15 -5.39
C PHE A 234 -11.06 -2.48 -6.02
N PRO A 235 -11.00 -2.62 -7.36
CA PRO A 235 -11.23 -3.89 -8.01
C PRO A 235 -10.04 -4.81 -7.71
N MET A 236 -10.29 -5.88 -6.94
CA MET A 236 -9.27 -6.84 -6.55
C MET A 236 -9.10 -7.92 -7.64
N PRO A 237 -7.91 -8.54 -7.76
CA PRO A 237 -7.69 -9.64 -8.71
C PRO A 237 -8.65 -10.83 -8.54
N SER A 238 -9.20 -11.03 -7.33
CA SER A 238 -10.21 -12.06 -7.04
C SER A 238 -11.59 -11.78 -7.64
N GLY A 239 -11.80 -10.64 -8.32
CA GLY A 239 -13.09 -10.19 -8.84
C GLY A 239 -13.97 -9.50 -7.80
N VAL A 240 -13.52 -9.40 -6.54
CA VAL A 240 -14.20 -8.67 -5.47
C VAL A 240 -13.90 -7.17 -5.57
N VAL A 241 -14.91 -6.32 -5.36
CA VAL A 241 -14.71 -4.88 -5.18
C VAL A 241 -14.62 -4.57 -3.69
N SER A 242 -13.45 -4.09 -3.26
CA SER A 242 -13.27 -3.52 -1.92
C SER A 242 -13.54 -2.01 -1.96
N VAL A 243 -14.01 -1.45 -0.85
CA VAL A 243 -14.43 -0.04 -0.78
C VAL A 243 -13.80 0.58 0.46
N SER A 244 -13.12 1.72 0.29
CA SER A 244 -12.53 2.42 1.43
C SER A 244 -13.60 2.88 2.42
N THR A 245 -13.27 2.78 3.70
CA THR A 245 -14.17 3.16 4.79
C THR A 245 -14.20 4.67 4.97
N ASN A 246 -15.35 5.22 5.37
CA ASN A 246 -15.46 6.61 5.78
C ASN A 246 -14.71 6.84 7.11
N LEU A 247 -13.69 7.69 7.11
CA LEU A 247 -12.89 7.99 8.29
C LEU A 247 -13.34 9.24 9.04
N THR A 248 -14.37 9.95 8.57
CA THR A 248 -14.94 11.08 9.30
C THR A 248 -15.74 10.60 10.51
N PHE A 249 -15.91 11.46 11.52
CA PHE A 249 -16.68 11.17 12.75
C PHE A 249 -18.20 11.26 12.53
N HIS A 250 -18.67 10.73 11.40
CA HIS A 250 -20.08 10.50 11.09
C HIS A 250 -20.52 9.11 11.59
N GLU A 251 -21.83 8.88 11.72
CA GLU A 251 -22.41 7.60 12.16
C GLU A 251 -22.00 6.42 11.25
N ASN A 252 -21.94 6.65 9.94
CA ASN A 252 -21.47 5.67 8.94
C ASN A 252 -19.93 5.59 8.82
N GLY A 253 -19.20 6.28 9.70
CA GLY A 253 -17.73 6.31 9.75
C GLY A 253 -17.22 6.00 11.16
N LEU A 254 -16.31 6.82 11.68
CA LEU A 254 -15.70 6.64 12.99
C LEU A 254 -16.52 7.21 14.16
N GLY A 255 -17.71 7.77 13.92
CA GLY A 255 -18.46 8.53 14.92
C GLY A 255 -18.83 7.76 16.20
N LYS A 256 -18.82 6.42 16.16
CA LYS A 256 -19.08 5.53 17.31
C LYS A 256 -17.82 4.86 17.86
N TRP A 257 -16.65 5.09 17.26
CA TRP A 257 -15.42 4.39 17.60
C TRP A 257 -14.69 5.08 18.74
N THR A 258 -14.25 4.30 19.73
CA THR A 258 -13.30 4.78 20.74
C THR A 258 -11.88 4.80 20.20
N LEU A 259 -10.97 5.48 20.90
CA LEU A 259 -9.54 5.49 20.55
C LEU A 259 -8.95 4.08 20.57
N GLU A 260 -9.32 3.25 21.54
CA GLU A 260 -8.83 1.87 21.68
C GLU A 260 -9.28 1.01 20.49
N GLN A 261 -10.53 1.19 20.05
CA GLN A 261 -11.06 0.49 18.87
C GLN A 261 -10.35 0.93 17.59
N PHE A 262 -10.03 2.23 17.46
CA PHE A 262 -9.25 2.77 16.35
C PHE A 262 -7.83 2.20 16.34
N ILE A 263 -7.12 2.24 17.48
CA ILE A 263 -5.77 1.67 17.63
C ILE A 263 -5.76 0.20 17.26
N ARG A 264 -6.75 -0.56 17.74
CA ARG A 264 -6.90 -1.98 17.41
C ARG A 264 -7.08 -2.20 15.91
N ALA A 265 -7.94 -1.41 15.26
CA ALA A 265 -8.14 -1.54 13.82
C ALA A 265 -6.86 -1.27 13.02
N MET A 266 -6.08 -0.26 13.41
CA MET A 266 -4.83 0.11 12.72
C MET A 266 -3.71 -0.92 12.94
N ARG A 267 -3.56 -1.44 14.16
CA ARG A 267 -2.48 -2.39 14.50
C ARG A 267 -2.85 -3.85 14.19
N GLU A 268 -4.00 -4.30 14.66
CA GLU A 268 -4.42 -5.69 14.56
C GLU A 268 -5.20 -5.98 13.27
N GLY A 269 -5.71 -4.94 12.61
CA GLY A 269 -6.55 -5.09 11.43
C GLY A 269 -7.94 -5.65 11.75
N VAL A 270 -8.48 -5.37 12.94
CA VAL A 270 -9.84 -5.76 13.35
C VAL A 270 -10.60 -4.53 13.81
N ASN A 271 -11.74 -4.25 13.17
CA ASN A 271 -12.54 -3.06 13.46
C ASN A 271 -13.35 -3.17 14.77
N ALA A 272 -14.02 -2.08 15.15
CA ALA A 272 -14.84 -1.99 16.36
C ALA A 272 -15.93 -3.08 16.46
N GLU A 273 -16.40 -3.59 15.33
CA GLU A 273 -17.46 -4.60 15.24
C GLU A 273 -16.94 -6.04 15.21
N GLY A 274 -15.62 -6.24 15.19
CA GLY A 274 -14.97 -7.55 15.12
C GLY A 274 -14.77 -8.09 13.70
N TYR A 275 -14.91 -7.26 12.67
CA TYR A 275 -14.56 -7.62 11.30
C TYR A 275 -13.10 -7.34 10.99
N VAL A 276 -12.48 -8.23 10.22
CA VAL A 276 -11.16 -7.98 9.66
C VAL A 276 -11.23 -6.80 8.68
N VAL A 277 -10.28 -5.88 8.81
CA VAL A 277 -10.06 -4.78 7.87
C VAL A 277 -9.62 -5.38 6.53
N ARG A 278 -10.40 -5.07 5.49
CA ARG A 278 -10.22 -5.59 4.14
C ARG A 278 -9.01 -4.96 3.47
N GLU A 279 -8.39 -5.73 2.57
CA GLU A 279 -7.44 -5.21 1.61
C GLU A 279 -8.07 -4.12 0.73
N PRO A 280 -7.28 -3.16 0.22
CA PRO A 280 -5.82 -3.06 0.32
C PRO A 280 -5.31 -2.28 1.55
N MET A 281 -6.16 -2.00 2.56
CA MET A 281 -5.72 -1.24 3.74
C MET A 281 -4.62 -1.99 4.50
N LEU A 282 -3.44 -1.38 4.57
CA LEU A 282 -2.29 -1.90 5.29
C LEU A 282 -2.44 -1.70 6.79
N ARG A 283 -1.81 -2.59 7.56
CA ARG A 283 -1.70 -2.47 9.01
C ARG A 283 -0.50 -1.59 9.33
N VAL A 284 -0.74 -0.64 10.22
CA VAL A 284 0.25 0.34 10.65
C VAL A 284 0.68 -0.03 12.06
N ARG A 285 1.62 -0.99 12.15
CA ARG A 285 2.08 -1.54 13.43
C ARG A 285 3.24 -0.74 14.02
N GLY A 286 3.97 0.00 13.19
CA GLY A 286 5.11 0.81 13.59
C GLY A 286 4.77 2.13 14.29
N LEU A 287 3.53 2.62 14.19
CA LEU A 287 3.13 3.84 14.91
C LEU A 287 3.02 3.62 16.41
N GLU A 288 3.64 4.49 17.20
CA GLU A 288 3.45 4.52 18.65
C GLU A 288 2.04 4.98 19.03
N ASP A 289 1.62 4.69 20.27
CA ASP A 289 0.28 5.03 20.77
C ASP A 289 -0.02 6.53 20.66
N VAL A 290 0.97 7.37 20.96
CA VAL A 290 0.87 8.83 20.83
C VAL A 290 0.61 9.27 19.37
N GLU A 291 1.11 8.52 18.39
CA GLU A 291 0.97 8.83 16.98
C GLU A 291 -0.38 8.37 16.44
N LEU A 292 -0.86 7.20 16.90
CA LEU A 292 -2.21 6.73 16.63
C LEU A 292 -3.27 7.64 17.28
N GLU A 293 -3.02 8.12 18.49
CA GLU A 293 -3.88 9.13 19.13
C GLU A 293 -3.86 10.45 18.36
N ALA A 294 -2.70 10.89 17.87
CA ALA A 294 -2.61 12.08 17.02
C ALA A 294 -3.47 11.93 15.75
N LEU A 295 -3.36 10.79 15.05
CA LEU A 295 -4.21 10.47 13.90
C LEU A 295 -5.69 10.52 14.25
N TYR A 296 -6.09 9.88 15.34
CA TYR A 296 -7.48 9.86 15.80
C TYR A 296 -7.99 11.29 16.08
N ARG A 297 -7.21 12.11 16.78
CA ARG A 297 -7.54 13.52 17.06
C ARG A 297 -7.63 14.36 15.80
N PHE A 298 -6.75 14.14 14.82
CA PHE A 298 -6.86 14.78 13.52
C PHE A 298 -8.18 14.41 12.82
N LEU A 299 -8.53 13.13 12.77
CA LEU A 299 -9.77 12.67 12.13
C LEU A 299 -11.02 13.27 12.80
N GLN A 300 -10.97 13.56 14.11
CA GLN A 300 -12.04 14.25 14.83
C GLN A 300 -12.25 15.71 14.38
N THR A 301 -11.22 16.35 13.82
CA THR A 301 -11.31 17.74 13.30
C THR A 301 -11.98 17.82 11.93
N LEU A 302 -12.11 16.69 11.22
CA LEU A 302 -12.66 16.67 9.88
C LEU A 302 -14.16 16.97 9.89
N PRO A 303 -14.68 17.66 8.86
CA PRO A 303 -16.12 17.77 8.66
C PRO A 303 -16.77 16.39 8.61
N LYS A 304 -17.86 16.21 9.36
CA LYS A 304 -18.61 14.95 9.34
C LYS A 304 -19.27 14.79 7.97
N HIS A 305 -19.05 13.66 7.32
CA HIS A 305 -19.62 13.36 6.01
C HIS A 305 -20.37 12.03 6.03
N PRO A 306 -21.56 11.89 5.43
CA PRO A 306 -22.28 10.61 5.38
C PRO A 306 -21.53 9.51 4.61
N GLY A 307 -20.55 9.91 3.79
CA GLY A 307 -19.80 9.02 2.89
C GLY A 307 -20.62 8.64 1.66
N LYS A 308 -19.99 7.91 0.73
CA LYS A 308 -20.72 7.31 -0.39
C LYS A 308 -21.39 6.00 0.04
N PRO A 309 -22.59 5.68 -0.48
CA PRO A 309 -23.19 4.37 -0.29
C PRO A 309 -22.24 3.27 -0.74
N VAL A 310 -22.15 2.19 0.04
CA VAL A 310 -21.39 1.00 -0.37
C VAL A 310 -22.11 0.39 -1.59
N PRO A 311 -21.44 0.21 -2.73
CA PRO A 311 -22.04 -0.42 -3.91
C PRO A 311 -22.58 -1.83 -3.60
N THR A 312 -23.67 -2.23 -4.24
CA THR A 312 -24.24 -3.58 -4.13
C THR A 312 -23.27 -4.68 -4.59
N SER A 313 -22.31 -4.32 -5.46
CA SER A 313 -21.23 -5.20 -5.92
C SER A 313 -20.19 -5.51 -4.83
N ALA A 314 -20.17 -4.77 -3.73
CA ALA A 314 -19.26 -5.04 -2.62
C ALA A 314 -19.70 -6.30 -1.86
N THR A 315 -18.74 -7.20 -1.57
CA THR A 315 -19.04 -8.42 -0.84
C THR A 315 -19.60 -8.09 0.56
N PRO A 316 -20.67 -8.74 1.04
CA PRO A 316 -21.16 -8.56 2.40
C PRO A 316 -20.11 -8.93 3.45
N ARG A 317 -20.11 -8.26 4.61
CA ARG A 317 -19.28 -8.66 5.75
C ARG A 317 -20.01 -9.74 6.53
N VAL A 318 -19.38 -10.89 6.75
CA VAL A 318 -19.94 -12.00 7.54
C VAL A 318 -19.03 -12.24 8.72
N LYS A 319 -19.59 -12.32 9.94
CA LYS A 319 -18.81 -12.64 11.14
C LYS A 319 -18.47 -14.13 11.15
N ALA A 320 -17.30 -14.46 11.68
CA ALA A 320 -16.94 -15.84 11.97
C ALA A 320 -17.96 -16.45 12.94
N SER A 321 -18.58 -17.57 12.56
CA SER A 321 -19.49 -18.32 13.42
C SER A 321 -18.73 -19.38 14.22
N SER A 322 -19.13 -19.63 15.47
CA SER A 322 -18.58 -20.72 16.28
C SER A 322 -18.82 -22.10 15.68
N GLN A 323 -19.84 -22.25 14.84
CA GLN A 323 -20.21 -23.51 14.17
C GLN A 323 -19.73 -23.60 12.72
N ALA A 324 -19.01 -22.59 12.22
CA ALA A 324 -18.54 -22.57 10.84
C ALA A 324 -17.53 -23.71 10.58
N SER A 325 -17.63 -24.34 9.42
CA SER A 325 -16.58 -25.24 8.93
C SER A 325 -15.27 -24.45 8.73
N PRO A 326 -14.11 -25.13 8.68
CA PRO A 326 -12.82 -24.47 8.40
C PRO A 326 -12.81 -23.64 7.11
N GLU A 327 -13.44 -24.14 6.04
CA GLU A 327 -13.60 -23.41 4.79
C GLU A 327 -14.47 -22.16 4.95
N GLN A 328 -15.58 -22.27 5.69
CA GLN A 328 -16.44 -21.13 6.00
C GLN A 328 -15.70 -20.09 6.84
N LEU A 329 -14.91 -20.51 7.84
CA LEU A 329 -14.06 -19.62 8.63
C LEU A 329 -13.04 -18.90 7.75
N PHE A 330 -12.37 -19.61 6.84
CA PHE A 330 -11.42 -19.00 5.91
C PHE A 330 -12.05 -17.87 5.08
N ASN A 331 -13.29 -18.07 4.63
CA ASN A 331 -14.05 -17.05 3.90
C ASN A 331 -14.51 -15.89 4.81
N GLN A 332 -15.12 -16.21 5.96
CA GLN A 332 -15.69 -15.22 6.90
C GLN A 332 -14.62 -14.32 7.53
N LEU A 333 -13.42 -14.86 7.75
CA LEU A 333 -12.27 -14.14 8.26
C LEU A 333 -11.55 -13.31 7.19
N GLY A 334 -11.97 -13.40 5.93
CA GLY A 334 -11.38 -12.64 4.83
C GLY A 334 -10.03 -13.18 4.35
N CYS A 335 -9.64 -14.39 4.73
CA CYS A 335 -8.37 -15.01 4.32
C CYS A 335 -8.27 -15.14 2.79
N VAL A 336 -9.41 -15.25 2.10
CA VAL A 336 -9.48 -15.30 0.64
C VAL A 336 -8.86 -14.09 -0.06
N GLY A 337 -8.91 -12.89 0.54
CA GLY A 337 -8.31 -11.69 -0.08
C GLY A 337 -6.82 -11.90 -0.32
N CYS A 338 -6.14 -12.43 0.70
CA CYS A 338 -4.69 -12.62 0.69
C CYS A 338 -4.25 -13.98 0.11
N HIS A 339 -5.06 -15.02 0.28
CA HIS A 339 -4.62 -16.42 0.15
C HIS A 339 -5.43 -17.26 -0.85
N ALA A 340 -6.41 -16.70 -1.56
CA ALA A 340 -7.09 -17.39 -2.66
C ALA A 340 -6.17 -17.58 -3.88
N GLU A 341 -6.61 -18.35 -4.87
CA GLU A 341 -5.88 -18.49 -6.14
C GLU A 341 -5.70 -17.12 -6.81
N GLY A 342 -4.49 -16.84 -7.32
CA GLY A 342 -4.12 -15.54 -7.86
C GLY A 342 -3.85 -14.44 -6.82
N ALA A 343 -4.17 -14.66 -5.54
CA ALA A 343 -3.90 -13.69 -4.48
C ALA A 343 -2.42 -13.65 -4.08
N ARG A 344 -2.00 -12.48 -3.61
CA ARG A 344 -0.60 -12.13 -3.32
C ARG A 344 0.14 -13.11 -2.41
N TYR A 345 -0.53 -13.64 -1.40
CA TYR A 345 0.06 -14.51 -0.38
C TYR A 345 -0.34 -15.98 -0.54
N ARG A 346 -0.88 -16.40 -1.70
CA ARG A 346 -1.26 -17.80 -1.97
C ARG A 346 -0.08 -18.76 -1.78
N ALA A 347 1.06 -18.45 -2.41
CA ALA A 347 2.24 -19.33 -2.40
C ALA A 347 2.85 -19.50 -1.01
N VAL A 348 2.69 -18.51 -0.11
CA VAL A 348 3.19 -18.57 1.27
C VAL A 348 2.55 -19.72 2.05
N LEU A 349 1.34 -20.15 1.68
CA LEU A 349 0.67 -21.27 2.34
C LEU A 349 1.46 -22.58 2.23
N LYS A 350 2.30 -22.79 1.20
CA LYS A 350 3.15 -24.00 1.08
C LYS A 350 4.07 -24.17 2.30
N ARG A 351 4.52 -23.07 2.94
CA ARG A 351 5.35 -23.11 4.16
C ARG A 351 4.65 -23.78 5.33
N SER A 352 3.31 -23.78 5.34
CA SER A 352 2.55 -24.44 6.40
C SER A 352 2.71 -25.97 6.39
N LEU A 353 3.06 -26.57 5.25
CA LEU A 353 3.24 -28.02 5.11
C LEU A 353 4.46 -28.55 5.89
N GLU A 354 5.44 -27.69 6.14
CA GLU A 354 6.68 -28.02 6.86
C GLU A 354 6.55 -27.84 8.37
N LYS A 355 5.36 -27.42 8.84
CA LYS A 355 5.13 -27.01 10.23
C LYS A 355 4.10 -27.91 10.91
N PRO A 356 4.23 -28.20 12.22
CA PRO A 356 3.16 -28.83 12.98
C PRO A 356 1.88 -28.00 12.92
N THR A 357 0.71 -28.65 12.81
CA THR A 357 -0.60 -27.95 12.73
C THR A 357 -0.81 -26.99 13.90
N ALA A 358 -0.37 -27.34 15.11
CA ALA A 358 -0.45 -26.47 16.28
C ALA A 358 0.42 -25.20 16.17
N GLU A 359 1.55 -25.25 15.45
CA GLU A 359 2.35 -24.06 15.15
C GLU A 359 1.61 -23.15 14.15
N VAL A 360 1.01 -23.75 13.11
CA VAL A 360 0.20 -23.01 12.13
C VAL A 360 -1.03 -22.38 12.80
N ALA A 361 -1.70 -23.08 13.72
CA ALA A 361 -2.83 -22.54 14.47
C ALA A 361 -2.44 -21.35 15.35
N ARG A 362 -1.29 -21.44 16.06
CA ARG A 362 -0.75 -20.32 16.84
C ARG A 362 -0.40 -19.13 15.95
N TRP A 363 0.22 -19.39 14.80
CA TRP A 363 0.51 -18.37 13.79
C TRP A 363 -0.77 -17.68 13.31
N ILE A 364 -1.82 -18.44 12.95
CA ILE A 364 -3.10 -17.87 12.52
C ILE A 364 -3.69 -16.98 13.61
N ARG A 365 -3.67 -17.39 14.89
CA ARG A 365 -4.24 -16.58 15.98
C ARG A 365 -3.45 -15.30 16.24
N ASN A 366 -2.12 -15.39 16.29
CA ASN A 366 -1.26 -14.25 16.63
C ASN A 366 0.02 -14.23 15.79
N PRO A 367 -0.06 -13.79 14.53
CA PRO A 367 1.10 -13.81 13.63
C PRO A 367 2.17 -12.81 14.06
N GLU A 368 1.78 -11.69 14.69
CA GLU A 368 2.70 -10.64 15.17
C GLU A 368 3.68 -11.15 16.22
N ALA A 369 3.25 -12.07 17.09
CA ALA A 369 4.12 -12.67 18.10
C ALA A 369 5.26 -13.52 17.49
N SER A 370 5.06 -14.04 16.28
CA SER A 370 6.02 -14.93 15.60
C SER A 370 6.81 -14.19 14.52
N ALA A 371 6.22 -13.20 13.87
CA ALA A 371 6.87 -12.33 12.89
C ALA A 371 6.43 -10.89 13.09
N PRO A 372 7.14 -10.11 13.92
CA PRO A 372 6.84 -8.71 14.15
C PRO A 372 6.80 -7.89 12.85
N GLY A 373 5.81 -7.02 12.71
CA GLY A 373 5.59 -6.22 11.50
C GLY A 373 4.87 -6.95 10.37
N THR A 374 4.31 -8.14 10.62
CA THR A 374 3.53 -8.86 9.62
C THR A 374 2.24 -8.14 9.25
N GLN A 375 1.90 -8.15 7.97
CA GLN A 375 0.64 -7.61 7.46
C GLN A 375 -0.53 -8.57 7.67
N MET A 376 -0.32 -9.76 8.23
CA MET A 376 -1.42 -10.66 8.60
C MET A 376 -2.18 -10.11 9.83
N PRO A 377 -3.53 -10.05 9.80
CA PRO A 377 -4.32 -9.60 10.95
C PRO A 377 -4.21 -10.55 12.14
N THR A 378 -4.53 -10.02 13.32
CA THR A 378 -4.56 -10.79 14.56
C THR A 378 -5.96 -11.36 14.76
N TYR A 379 -6.05 -12.69 14.89
CA TYR A 379 -7.32 -13.41 15.01
C TYR A 379 -7.56 -13.97 16.42
N ALA A 380 -6.70 -13.67 17.39
CA ALA A 380 -6.75 -14.25 18.74
C ALA A 380 -8.09 -14.07 19.45
N GLN A 381 -8.81 -12.98 19.17
CA GLN A 381 -10.14 -12.68 19.70
C GLN A 381 -11.29 -13.15 18.79
N LEU A 382 -10.99 -13.57 17.57
CA LEU A 382 -11.96 -14.02 16.56
C LEU A 382 -12.02 -15.55 16.45
N LEU A 383 -10.98 -16.24 16.93
CA LEU A 383 -10.84 -17.69 16.88
C LEU A 383 -10.45 -18.23 18.25
N ASP A 384 -11.20 -19.21 18.73
CA ASP A 384 -10.74 -20.08 19.80
C ASP A 384 -9.67 -21.07 19.30
N GLU A 385 -9.09 -21.84 20.22
CA GLU A 385 -8.01 -22.78 19.91
C GLU A 385 -8.47 -23.94 19.03
N SER A 386 -9.70 -24.45 19.24
CA SER A 386 -10.26 -25.55 18.47
C SER A 386 -10.52 -25.15 17.02
N GLN A 387 -11.13 -23.98 16.83
CA GLN A 387 -11.37 -23.39 15.51
C GLN A 387 -10.05 -23.12 14.79
N ALA A 388 -9.05 -22.56 15.48
CA ALA A 388 -7.74 -22.30 14.89
C ALA A 388 -7.02 -23.60 14.47
N MET A 389 -7.11 -24.65 15.28
CA MET A 389 -6.55 -25.98 14.95
C MET A 389 -7.23 -26.58 13.72
N SER A 390 -8.56 -26.54 13.66
CA SER A 390 -9.34 -27.05 12.53
C SER A 390 -9.06 -26.26 11.25
N LEU A 391 -9.00 -24.93 11.35
CA LEU A 391 -8.63 -24.04 10.25
C LEU A 391 -7.20 -24.30 9.77
N ALA A 392 -6.23 -24.46 10.67
CA ALA A 392 -4.85 -24.76 10.31
C ALA A 392 -4.71 -26.07 9.54
N ALA A 393 -5.38 -27.14 9.99
CA ALA A 393 -5.37 -28.42 9.31
C ALA A 393 -5.95 -28.31 7.89
N TRP A 394 -7.06 -27.59 7.74
CA TRP A 394 -7.67 -27.34 6.44
C TRP A 394 -6.78 -26.47 5.53
N VAL A 395 -6.14 -25.43 6.07
CA VAL A 395 -5.18 -24.60 5.31
C VAL A 395 -4.01 -25.44 4.80
N GLN A 396 -3.51 -26.40 5.57
CA GLN A 396 -2.47 -27.32 5.12
C GLN A 396 -2.96 -28.24 3.98
N GLN A 397 -4.20 -28.73 4.05
CA GLN A 397 -4.81 -29.47 2.94
C GLN A 397 -4.92 -28.60 1.68
N LEU A 398 -5.38 -27.35 1.83
CA LEU A 398 -5.47 -26.37 0.74
C LEU A 398 -4.07 -25.99 0.19
N ALA A 399 -3.03 -26.00 1.02
CA ALA A 399 -1.66 -25.71 0.61
C ALA A 399 -1.09 -26.84 -0.25
N ALA A 400 -1.44 -28.09 0.04
CA ALA A 400 -1.01 -29.27 -0.72
C ALA A 400 -1.55 -29.30 -2.16
N THR A 401 -2.59 -28.54 -2.47
CA THR A 401 -3.14 -28.44 -3.84
C THR A 401 -2.46 -27.39 -4.71
N ILE A 402 -1.60 -26.54 -4.12
CA ILE A 402 -0.89 -25.49 -4.86
C ILE A 402 0.20 -26.16 -5.69
N ARG A 403 0.07 -26.10 -7.02
CA ARG A 403 1.07 -26.61 -7.96
C ARG A 403 2.38 -25.82 -7.87
#